data_AF-A0A8C6Z5B7-F1
#
_entry.id   AF-A0A8C6Z5B7-F1
#
_cell.length_a   1.000
_cell.length_b   1.000
_cell.length_c   1.000
_cell.angle_alpha   90.00
_cell.angle_beta   90.00
_cell.angle_gamma   90.00
#
_symmetry.space_group_name_H-M   'P 1'
#
loop_
_entity.id
_entity.type
_entity.pdbx_description
1 polymer ?
#
loop_
_entity_poly.entity_id
_entity_poly.type
_entity_poly.pdbx_seq_one_letter_code
_entity_poly.pdbx_strand_id
1 'polypeptide(L)'
;GHWQRNLEGLLNSSHPPLIRKSCLSARLSCCEKELPEYFNFASDVLDKWAQLEKDGKRPTNPAFWWVKDEGEEVKWSFEELGFLSSKAANILSEACGLQKGDKVLVVLPRVPEWWLLNIARIVFIPGTSQLTAKDILYRLQASKAKCIVTSDALAPAVESIMLDCHSLKSKLIVSKDSRDGWLNFKELLA
;
A
#
# COMPACT_ATOMS: atom_id res chain seq x y z
N GLY A 1 36.06 21.01 -19.60
CA GLY A 1 36.99 19.94 -20.00
C GLY A 1 37.67 19.41 -18.77
N HIS A 2 37.54 18.09 -18.57
CA HIS A 2 38.28 17.22 -17.66
C HIS A 2 38.12 17.45 -16.14
N TRP A 3 37.30 16.67 -15.42
CA TRP A 3 37.22 15.20 -15.21
C TRP A 3 38.16 14.66 -14.11
N GLN A 4 37.51 13.94 -13.19
CA GLN A 4 38.02 12.84 -12.34
C GLN A 4 38.79 13.15 -11.04
N ARG A 5 38.07 12.97 -9.92
CA ARG A 5 38.37 12.10 -8.76
C ARG A 5 37.28 12.34 -7.71
N ASN A 6 36.59 11.42 -7.04
CA ASN A 6 36.36 9.97 -7.02
C ASN A 6 35.05 9.86 -6.18
N LEU A 7 33.92 9.32 -6.65
CA LEU A 7 33.56 7.90 -6.76
C LEU A 7 33.55 7.07 -5.44
N GLU A 8 33.02 7.61 -4.34
CA GLU A 8 32.62 6.80 -3.17
C GLU A 8 31.24 7.16 -2.55
N GLY A 9 30.41 7.95 -3.23
CA GLY A 9 29.12 8.40 -2.67
C GLY A 9 27.86 7.67 -3.13
N LEU A 10 27.97 6.61 -3.95
CA LEU A 10 26.86 6.18 -4.83
C LEU A 10 26.31 4.76 -4.62
N LEU A 11 26.50 4.13 -3.45
CA LEU A 11 26.00 2.76 -3.24
C LEU A 11 25.10 2.50 -2.01
N ASN A 12 24.71 3.50 -1.21
CA ASN A 12 23.90 3.25 0.00
C ASN A 12 22.62 4.10 0.12
N SER A 13 21.90 4.35 -0.97
CA SER A 13 20.58 5.02 -0.90
C SER A 13 19.45 4.08 -1.35
N SER A 14 19.00 3.21 -0.43
CA SER A 14 18.02 2.16 -0.76
C SER A 14 16.76 2.12 0.13
N HIS A 15 16.26 3.22 0.71
CA HIS A 15 15.08 3.15 1.63
C HIS A 15 13.95 4.19 1.39
N PRO A 16 12.63 3.85 1.49
CA PRO A 16 11.40 4.71 1.46
C PRO A 16 11.05 5.49 2.78
N PRO A 17 10.05 6.42 2.90
CA PRO A 17 10.14 7.62 3.76
C PRO A 17 9.69 7.41 5.17
N LEU A 18 10.38 8.15 6.03
CA LEU A 18 10.37 8.07 7.46
C LEU A 18 9.51 9.22 8.00
N ILE A 19 8.54 8.89 8.85
CA ILE A 19 7.76 9.88 9.57
C ILE A 19 8.65 10.45 10.68
N ARG A 20 8.91 11.77 10.64
CA ARG A 20 9.73 12.46 11.66
C ARG A 20 8.88 12.78 12.89
N LYS A 21 9.46 12.58 14.07
CA LYS A 21 8.87 12.79 15.40
C LYS A 21 8.45 14.26 15.63
N SER A 22 7.19 14.62 15.41
CA SER A 22 6.57 15.73 16.14
C SER A 22 5.05 15.68 16.07
N CYS A 23 4.42 15.04 17.06
CA CYS A 23 3.11 15.39 17.64
C CYS A 23 2.62 14.18 18.46
N LEU A 24 2.97 14.12 19.75
CA LEU A 24 2.27 13.30 20.75
C LEU A 24 2.78 13.69 22.13
N SER A 25 2.23 14.76 22.71
CA SER A 25 2.40 15.08 24.12
C SER A 25 1.04 15.11 24.80
N ALA A 26 0.56 13.96 25.25
CA ALA A 26 -0.46 13.87 26.29
C ALA A 26 -0.52 12.45 26.90
N ARG A 27 0.12 12.32 28.08
CA ARG A 27 -0.15 11.40 29.19
C ARG A 27 -0.58 9.94 28.91
N LEU A 28 0.38 9.03 29.04
CA LEU A 28 0.18 7.67 29.56
C LEU A 28 1.41 7.32 30.44
N SER A 29 1.26 7.29 31.76
CA SER A 29 2.37 7.10 32.71
C SER A 29 2.70 5.62 33.03
N CYS A 30 2.58 4.69 32.08
CA CYS A 30 2.84 3.26 32.34
C CYS A 30 3.63 2.51 31.26
N CYS A 31 4.22 3.19 30.27
CA CYS A 31 5.05 2.52 29.27
C CYS A 31 6.25 3.38 28.89
N GLU A 32 7.29 3.36 29.71
CA GLU A 32 8.65 3.78 29.31
C GLU A 32 9.26 2.72 28.40
N LYS A 33 8.64 2.46 27.24
CA LYS A 33 9.35 1.78 26.15
C LYS A 33 9.95 2.86 25.28
N GLU A 34 11.28 2.94 25.29
CA GLU A 34 12.01 3.75 24.32
C GLU A 34 11.57 3.34 22.91
N LEU A 35 10.91 4.26 22.22
CA LEU A 35 10.43 4.00 20.86
C LEU A 35 11.65 3.89 19.95
N PRO A 36 11.74 2.81 19.13
CA PRO A 36 12.84 2.66 18.20
C PRO A 36 12.87 3.86 17.24
N GLU A 37 14.07 4.25 16.82
CA GLU A 37 14.25 5.34 15.86
C GLU A 37 13.53 5.06 14.53
N TYR A 38 13.47 3.79 14.15
CA TYR A 38 12.84 3.28 12.93
C TYR A 38 11.85 2.16 13.27
N PHE A 39 10.67 2.23 12.67
CA PHE A 39 9.65 1.18 12.79
C PHE A 39 8.83 1.09 11.50
N ASN A 40 8.65 -0.13 11.00
CA ASN A 40 7.75 -0.46 9.91
C ASN A 40 7.06 -1.78 10.22
N PHE A 41 5.72 -1.76 10.24
CA PHE A 41 4.93 -2.94 10.65
C PHE A 41 5.18 -4.18 9.76
N ALA A 42 5.39 -3.99 8.45
CA ALA A 42 5.65 -5.11 7.55
C ALA A 42 6.98 -5.78 7.89
N SER A 43 8.08 -5.03 8.04
CA SER A 43 9.38 -5.63 8.33
C SER A 43 9.59 -6.01 9.80
N ASP A 44 9.11 -5.18 10.73
CA ASP A 44 9.41 -5.37 12.16
C ASP A 44 8.47 -6.34 12.86
N VAL A 45 7.33 -6.66 12.25
CA VAL A 45 6.32 -7.58 12.80
C VAL A 45 6.06 -8.73 11.84
N LEU A 46 5.54 -8.47 10.63
CA LEU A 46 5.12 -9.52 9.71
C LEU A 46 6.31 -10.39 9.24
N ASP A 47 7.41 -9.79 8.81
CA ASP A 47 8.59 -10.54 8.34
C ASP A 47 9.21 -11.39 9.45
N LYS A 48 9.15 -10.94 10.72
CA LYS A 48 9.60 -11.74 11.86
C LYS A 48 8.72 -12.97 12.08
N TRP A 49 7.39 -12.81 11.96
CA TRP A 49 6.48 -13.96 12.02
C TRP A 49 6.71 -14.93 10.87
N ALA A 50 6.87 -14.42 9.65
CA ALA A 50 7.19 -15.23 8.48
C ALA A 50 8.50 -16.00 8.66
N GLN A 51 9.54 -15.36 9.21
CA GLN A 51 10.82 -16.04 9.46
C GLN A 51 10.71 -17.15 10.50
N LEU A 52 9.91 -16.96 11.55
CA LEU A 52 9.67 -18.01 12.55
C LEU A 52 8.95 -19.23 11.97
N GLU A 53 8.04 -19.02 11.01
CA GLU A 53 7.39 -20.10 10.27
C GLU A 53 8.40 -20.82 9.36
N LYS A 54 9.25 -20.08 8.64
CA LYS A 54 10.32 -20.64 7.78
C LYS A 54 11.35 -21.45 8.56
N ASP A 55 11.73 -20.97 9.74
CA ASP A 55 12.70 -21.63 10.61
C ASP A 55 12.11 -22.89 11.28
N GLY A 56 10.83 -23.20 11.08
CA GLY A 56 10.14 -24.31 11.75
C GLY A 56 9.94 -24.08 13.26
N LYS A 57 10.20 -22.87 13.76
CA LYS A 57 10.02 -22.49 15.17
C LYS A 57 8.55 -22.24 15.53
N ARG A 58 7.68 -22.14 14.51
CA ARG A 58 6.24 -21.94 14.64
C ARG A 58 5.51 -22.73 13.54
N PRO A 59 4.36 -23.38 13.85
CA PRO A 59 3.53 -23.99 12.83
C PRO A 59 2.91 -22.93 11.91
N THR A 60 2.85 -23.23 10.61
CA THR A 60 2.20 -22.39 9.61
C THR A 60 0.70 -22.29 9.89
N ASN A 61 0.27 -21.13 10.38
CA ASN A 61 -1.13 -20.83 10.62
C ASN A 61 -1.58 -19.71 9.67
N PRO A 62 -2.84 -19.71 9.19
CA PRO A 62 -3.33 -18.61 8.36
C PRO A 62 -3.29 -17.31 9.17
N ALA A 63 -2.50 -16.34 8.68
CA ALA A 63 -2.43 -14.99 9.20
C ALA A 63 -3.63 -14.15 8.76
N PHE A 64 -4.14 -14.47 7.57
CA PHE A 64 -5.30 -13.84 6.96
C PHE A 64 -6.26 -14.91 6.45
N TRP A 65 -7.53 -14.75 6.73
CA TRP A 65 -8.59 -15.60 6.20
C TRP A 65 -9.78 -14.73 5.81
N TRP A 66 -10.07 -14.70 4.52
CA TRP A 66 -11.23 -14.06 3.94
C TRP A 66 -12.19 -15.11 3.39
N VAL A 67 -13.48 -14.90 3.62
CA VAL A 67 -14.56 -15.78 3.20
C VAL A 67 -15.63 -14.93 2.55
N LYS A 68 -16.09 -15.36 1.37
CA LYS A 68 -17.24 -14.79 0.68
C LYS A 68 -18.47 -15.67 0.91
N ASP A 69 -19.66 -15.06 0.82
CA ASP A 69 -20.94 -15.75 1.02
C ASP A 69 -21.15 -16.96 0.08
N GLU A 70 -20.50 -16.95 -1.09
CA GLU A 70 -20.59 -17.99 -2.12
C GLU A 70 -19.58 -19.15 -1.91
N GLY A 71 -18.88 -19.19 -0.77
CA GLY A 71 -17.90 -20.23 -0.44
C GLY A 71 -16.51 -20.01 -1.02
N GLU A 72 -16.26 -18.89 -1.71
CA GLU A 72 -14.91 -18.48 -2.09
C GLU A 72 -14.12 -18.12 -0.82
N GLU A 73 -13.01 -18.83 -0.57
CA GLU A 73 -12.12 -18.56 0.56
C GLU A 73 -10.71 -18.21 0.08
N VAL A 74 -10.09 -17.26 0.77
CA VAL A 74 -8.67 -16.91 0.60
C VAL A 74 -7.99 -17.01 1.96
N LYS A 75 -6.98 -17.86 2.05
CA LYS A 75 -6.13 -18.03 3.25
C LYS A 75 -4.70 -17.69 2.88
N TRP A 76 -4.06 -16.84 3.67
CA TRP A 76 -2.64 -16.54 3.54
C TRP A 76 -1.93 -16.75 4.87
N SER A 77 -0.82 -17.48 4.83
CA SER A 77 0.19 -17.52 5.88
C SER A 77 0.89 -16.16 6.04
N PHE A 78 1.74 -16.01 7.07
CA PHE A 78 2.52 -14.78 7.23
C PHE A 78 3.52 -14.59 6.09
N GLU A 79 4.10 -15.68 5.59
CA GLU A 79 4.99 -15.65 4.43
C GLU A 79 4.27 -15.15 3.17
N GLU A 80 3.12 -15.75 2.83
CA GLU A 80 2.36 -15.36 1.64
C GLU A 80 1.89 -13.91 1.74
N LEU A 81 1.45 -13.48 2.93
CA LEU A 81 1.03 -12.10 3.18
C LEU A 81 2.19 -11.10 2.99
N GLY A 82 3.38 -11.43 3.49
CA GLY A 82 4.59 -10.63 3.29
C GLY A 82 5.03 -10.57 1.82
N PHE A 83 4.98 -11.70 1.12
CA PHE A 83 5.30 -11.79 -0.30
C PHE A 83 4.32 -10.99 -1.16
N LEU A 84 3.01 -11.20 -0.98
CA LEU A 84 1.96 -10.54 -1.78
C LEU A 84 1.90 -9.03 -1.51
N SER A 85 2.09 -8.59 -0.26
CA SER A 85 2.15 -7.16 0.06
C SER A 85 3.40 -6.48 -0.52
N SER A 86 4.53 -7.19 -0.56
CA SER A 86 5.74 -6.71 -1.24
C SER A 86 5.54 -6.64 -2.76
N LYS A 87 4.91 -7.65 -3.36
CA LYS A 87 4.52 -7.63 -4.79
C LYS A 87 3.59 -6.45 -5.09
N ALA A 88 2.60 -6.19 -4.23
CA ALA A 88 1.71 -5.04 -4.34
C ALA A 88 2.47 -3.70 -4.30
N ALA A 89 3.44 -3.56 -3.41
CA ALA A 89 4.29 -2.35 -3.35
C ALA A 89 5.13 -2.17 -4.62
N ASN A 90 5.68 -3.26 -5.18
CA ASN A 90 6.44 -3.23 -6.42
C ASN A 90 5.55 -2.86 -7.62
N ILE A 91 4.34 -3.42 -7.73
CA ILE A 91 3.37 -3.05 -8.77
C ILE A 91 3.09 -1.53 -8.74
N LEU A 92 2.87 -0.98 -7.55
CA LEU A 92 2.65 0.45 -7.38
C LEU A 92 3.88 1.30 -7.77
N SER A 93 5.08 0.82 -7.49
CA SER A 93 6.31 1.50 -7.89
C SER A 93 6.55 1.42 -9.40
N GLU A 94 6.44 0.24 -9.99
CA GLU A 94 6.85 -0.06 -11.37
C GLU A 94 5.76 0.32 -12.37
N ALA A 95 4.52 -0.17 -12.16
CA ALA A 95 3.43 0.07 -13.10
C ALA A 95 2.83 1.48 -12.96
N CYS A 96 2.84 2.05 -11.76
CA CYS A 96 2.27 3.39 -11.50
C CYS A 96 3.33 4.49 -11.34
N GLY A 97 4.62 4.13 -11.42
CA GLY A 97 5.73 5.10 -11.30
C GLY A 97 5.75 5.82 -9.95
N LEU A 98 5.21 5.21 -8.89
CA LEU A 98 5.16 5.84 -7.58
C LEU A 98 6.51 5.79 -6.90
N GLN A 99 6.85 6.90 -6.24
CA GLN A 99 8.06 7.01 -5.46
C GLN A 99 7.75 6.96 -3.96
N LYS A 100 8.81 6.72 -3.21
CA LYS A 100 8.91 6.98 -1.77
C LYS A 100 8.14 8.25 -1.38
N GLY A 101 7.02 8.08 -0.65
CA GLY A 101 6.28 9.19 -0.03
C GLY A 101 5.09 9.68 -0.85
N ASP A 102 4.92 9.11 -2.04
CA ASP A 102 3.73 9.32 -2.83
C ASP A 102 2.52 8.68 -2.16
N LYS A 103 1.41 9.38 -2.27
CA LYS A 103 0.16 9.04 -1.61
C LYS A 103 -0.76 8.29 -2.56
N VAL A 104 -1.35 7.21 -2.05
CA VAL A 104 -2.31 6.38 -2.78
C VAL A 104 -3.65 6.42 -2.07
N LEU A 105 -4.70 6.87 -2.75
CA LEU A 105 -6.06 6.79 -2.26
C LEU A 105 -6.61 5.38 -2.56
N VAL A 106 -7.00 4.64 -1.53
CA VAL A 106 -7.52 3.26 -1.68
C VAL A 106 -8.98 3.23 -1.28
N VAL A 107 -9.87 2.99 -2.24
CA VAL A 107 -11.32 2.93 -2.04
C VAL A 107 -11.82 1.57 -2.53
N LEU A 108 -11.72 0.56 -1.67
CA LEU A 108 -12.15 -0.80 -1.99
C LEU A 108 -13.18 -1.30 -0.97
N PRO A 109 -14.06 -2.25 -1.37
CA PRO A 109 -14.85 -3.02 -0.43
C PRO A 109 -13.95 -3.96 0.41
N ARG A 110 -14.57 -4.78 1.26
CA ARG A 110 -13.88 -5.77 2.12
C ARG A 110 -13.36 -6.96 1.30
N VAL A 111 -12.39 -6.72 0.42
CA VAL A 111 -11.73 -7.72 -0.43
C VAL A 111 -10.28 -7.96 0.01
N PRO A 112 -9.68 -9.13 -0.28
CA PRO A 112 -8.32 -9.45 0.15
C PRO A 112 -7.26 -8.43 -0.31
N GLU A 113 -7.41 -7.87 -1.50
CA GLU A 113 -6.49 -6.88 -2.08
C GLU A 113 -6.40 -5.60 -1.23
N TRP A 114 -7.48 -5.23 -0.53
CA TRP A 114 -7.46 -4.11 0.40
C TRP A 114 -6.43 -4.33 1.52
N TRP A 115 -6.33 -5.56 2.05
CA TRP A 115 -5.37 -5.90 3.10
C TRP A 115 -3.93 -5.88 2.58
N LEU A 116 -3.71 -6.38 1.37
CA LEU A 116 -2.38 -6.33 0.73
C LEU A 116 -1.88 -4.88 0.60
N LEU A 117 -2.76 -3.96 0.18
CA LEU A 117 -2.42 -2.54 0.04
C LEU A 117 -2.21 -1.83 1.38
N ASN A 118 -2.88 -2.26 2.44
CA ASN A 118 -2.67 -1.72 3.80
C ASN A 118 -1.32 -2.14 4.39
N ILE A 119 -0.87 -3.35 4.05
CA ILE A 119 0.39 -3.91 4.54
C ILE A 119 1.57 -3.47 3.64
N ALA A 120 1.29 -3.17 2.38
CA ALA A 120 2.27 -2.64 1.45
C ALA A 120 2.94 -1.38 2.04
N ARG A 121 4.25 -1.26 1.84
CA ARG A 121 5.12 -0.24 2.46
C ARG A 121 4.97 1.13 1.77
N ILE A 122 3.73 1.60 1.64
CA ILE A 122 3.32 2.83 0.93
C ILE A 122 2.61 3.80 1.86
N VAL A 123 2.50 5.07 1.45
CA VAL A 123 1.66 6.05 2.15
C VAL A 123 0.23 5.95 1.59
N PHE A 124 -0.61 5.15 2.23
CA PHE A 124 -1.99 4.96 1.79
C PHE A 124 -2.98 5.87 2.53
N ILE A 125 -4.07 6.19 1.86
CA ILE A 125 -5.19 6.97 2.38
C ILE A 125 -6.45 6.12 2.20
N PRO A 126 -7.04 5.57 3.27
CA PRO A 126 -8.22 4.74 3.14
C PRO A 126 -9.47 5.58 2.87
N GLY A 127 -10.33 5.08 1.97
CA GLY A 127 -11.66 5.59 1.70
C GLY A 127 -12.71 4.49 1.76
N THR A 128 -13.93 4.86 2.18
CA THR A 128 -15.08 3.94 2.20
C THR A 128 -15.64 3.78 0.80
N SER A 129 -16.20 2.62 0.47
CA SER A 129 -16.88 2.39 -0.83
C SER A 129 -18.13 3.27 -1.05
N GLN A 130 -18.60 3.99 -0.03
CA GLN A 130 -19.75 4.91 -0.09
C GLN A 130 -19.39 6.32 -0.54
N LEU A 131 -18.11 6.61 -0.82
CA LEU A 131 -17.68 7.95 -1.22
C LEU A 131 -18.28 8.34 -2.58
N THR A 132 -18.79 9.57 -2.66
CA THR A 132 -19.26 10.14 -3.92
C THR A 132 -18.10 10.69 -4.75
N ALA A 133 -18.34 11.01 -6.02
CA ALA A 133 -17.34 11.67 -6.88
C ALA A 133 -16.76 12.95 -6.24
N LYS A 134 -17.61 13.75 -5.60
CA LYS A 134 -17.18 14.99 -4.90
C LYS A 134 -16.27 14.69 -3.72
N ASP A 135 -16.57 13.65 -2.94
CA ASP A 135 -15.74 13.27 -1.79
C ASP A 135 -14.38 12.72 -2.24
N ILE A 136 -14.36 11.93 -3.32
CA ILE A 136 -13.13 11.41 -3.91
C ILE A 136 -12.26 12.57 -4.42
N LEU A 137 -12.86 13.51 -5.17
CA LEU A 137 -12.16 14.70 -5.68
C LEU A 137 -11.52 15.50 -4.55
N TYR A 138 -12.29 15.81 -3.51
CA TYR A 138 -11.79 16.54 -2.35
C TYR A 138 -10.58 15.83 -1.71
N ARG A 139 -10.66 14.51 -1.50
CA ARG A 139 -9.57 13.72 -0.91
C ARG A 139 -8.34 13.67 -1.81
N LEU A 140 -8.51 13.50 -3.12
CA LEU A 140 -7.40 13.51 -4.08
C LEU A 140 -6.67 14.85 -4.07
N GLN A 141 -7.41 15.96 -4.10
CA GLN A 141 -6.85 17.31 -4.10
C GLN A 141 -6.17 17.66 -2.77
N ALA A 142 -6.85 17.42 -1.64
CA ALA A 142 -6.32 17.72 -0.31
C ALA A 142 -5.05 16.91 -0.01
N SER A 143 -5.03 15.64 -0.43
CA SER A 143 -3.89 14.77 -0.21
C SER A 143 -2.81 14.90 -1.28
N LYS A 144 -3.08 15.48 -2.44
CA LYS A 144 -2.19 15.43 -3.62
C LYS A 144 -1.78 13.98 -3.94
N ALA A 145 -2.72 13.04 -3.80
CA ALA A 145 -2.48 11.65 -4.13
C ALA A 145 -2.12 11.53 -5.62
N LYS A 146 -1.13 10.68 -5.91
CA LYS A 146 -0.66 10.42 -7.27
C LYS A 146 -1.31 9.18 -7.88
N CYS A 147 -1.94 8.35 -7.05
CA CYS A 147 -2.59 7.14 -7.49
C CYS A 147 -3.91 6.91 -6.74
N ILE A 148 -4.86 6.30 -7.42
CA ILE A 148 -6.10 5.79 -6.85
C ILE A 148 -6.26 4.31 -7.15
N VAL A 149 -6.68 3.52 -6.16
CA VAL A 149 -7.07 2.12 -6.32
C VAL A 149 -8.53 1.99 -5.95
N THR A 150 -9.35 1.47 -6.87
CA THR A 150 -10.80 1.36 -6.66
C THR A 150 -11.41 0.10 -7.27
N SER A 151 -12.66 -0.20 -6.93
CA SER A 151 -13.45 -1.25 -7.58
C SER A 151 -14.19 -0.72 -8.81
N ASP A 152 -14.66 -1.62 -9.68
CA ASP A 152 -15.42 -1.25 -10.89
C ASP A 152 -16.65 -0.37 -10.60
N ALA A 153 -17.38 -0.65 -9.51
CA ALA A 153 -18.55 0.12 -9.10
C ALA A 153 -18.28 1.64 -8.90
N LEU A 154 -17.05 2.01 -8.55
CA LEU A 154 -16.64 3.40 -8.30
C LEU A 154 -15.80 3.99 -9.43
N ALA A 155 -15.37 3.18 -10.40
CA ALA A 155 -14.57 3.65 -11.53
C ALA A 155 -15.25 4.80 -12.31
N PRO A 156 -16.58 4.76 -12.61
CA PRO A 156 -17.27 5.87 -13.28
C PRO A 156 -17.22 7.18 -12.49
N ALA A 157 -17.34 7.10 -11.15
CA ALA A 157 -17.26 8.27 -10.29
C ALA A 157 -15.86 8.92 -10.34
N VAL A 158 -14.80 8.10 -10.36
CA VAL A 158 -13.42 8.58 -10.51
C VAL A 158 -13.19 9.20 -11.89
N GLU A 159 -13.68 8.57 -12.96
CA GLU A 159 -13.56 9.08 -14.33
C GLU A 159 -14.20 10.46 -14.48
N SER A 160 -15.36 10.68 -13.84
CA SER A 160 -16.08 11.96 -13.92
C SER A 160 -15.31 13.16 -13.35
N ILE A 161 -14.30 12.93 -12.52
CA ILE A 161 -13.52 13.99 -11.83
C ILE A 161 -12.06 14.05 -12.31
N MET A 162 -11.67 13.22 -13.28
CA MET A 162 -10.27 13.09 -13.69
C MET A 162 -9.68 14.40 -14.23
N LEU A 163 -10.47 15.19 -14.94
CA LEU A 163 -10.02 16.48 -15.51
C LEU A 163 -9.66 17.50 -14.43
N ASP A 164 -10.25 17.38 -13.24
CA ASP A 164 -10.04 18.28 -12.09
C ASP A 164 -8.89 17.80 -11.17
N CYS A 165 -8.26 16.67 -11.49
CA CYS A 165 -7.27 15.99 -10.65
C CYS A 165 -5.86 16.05 -11.26
N HIS A 166 -5.21 17.22 -11.23
CA HIS A 166 -3.86 17.39 -11.83
C HIS A 166 -2.74 16.57 -11.15
N SER A 167 -2.91 16.17 -9.88
CA SER A 167 -1.90 15.38 -9.17
C SER A 167 -1.99 13.88 -9.48
N LEU A 168 -3.13 13.41 -9.96
CA LEU A 168 -3.39 11.99 -10.21
C LEU A 168 -2.67 11.55 -11.49
N LYS A 169 -1.73 10.62 -11.36
CA LYS A 169 -0.93 10.10 -12.47
C LYS A 169 -1.37 8.72 -12.95
N SER A 170 -1.87 7.91 -12.03
CA SER A 170 -2.21 6.51 -12.30
C SER A 170 -3.49 6.11 -11.58
N LYS A 171 -4.18 5.13 -12.14
CA LYS A 171 -5.42 4.59 -11.60
C LYS A 171 -5.43 3.08 -11.76
N LEU A 172 -5.65 2.36 -10.67
CA LEU A 172 -5.79 0.91 -10.67
C LEU A 172 -7.21 0.50 -10.32
N ILE A 173 -7.64 -0.57 -10.97
CA ILE A 173 -8.92 -1.21 -10.73
C ILE A 173 -8.70 -2.59 -10.11
N VAL A 174 -9.50 -2.92 -9.10
CA VAL A 174 -9.63 -4.28 -8.57
C VAL A 174 -10.95 -4.84 -9.06
N SER A 175 -10.89 -5.59 -10.15
CA SER A 175 -12.05 -6.23 -10.80
C SER A 175 -11.64 -7.57 -11.41
N LYS A 176 -12.63 -8.42 -11.73
CA LYS A 176 -12.40 -9.63 -12.52
C LYS A 176 -12.08 -9.27 -13.98
N ASP A 177 -12.73 -8.23 -14.49
CA ASP A 177 -12.57 -7.77 -15.88
C ASP A 177 -11.64 -6.55 -15.96
N SER A 178 -10.94 -6.45 -17.08
CA SER A 178 -10.15 -5.28 -17.44
C SER A 178 -11.04 -4.10 -17.87
N ARG A 179 -10.60 -2.87 -17.58
CA ARG A 179 -11.30 -1.62 -17.94
C ARG A 179 -10.35 -0.70 -18.68
N ASP A 180 -10.80 -0.14 -19.81
CA ASP A 180 -9.95 0.71 -20.64
C ASP A 180 -9.42 1.94 -19.89
N GLY A 181 -8.13 2.22 -20.08
CA GLY A 181 -7.41 3.27 -19.36
C GLY A 181 -7.11 2.98 -17.88
N TRP A 182 -7.46 1.81 -17.34
CA TRP A 182 -7.14 1.40 -15.97
C TRP A 182 -6.14 0.24 -15.96
N LEU A 183 -5.24 0.26 -14.97
CA LEU A 183 -4.37 -0.88 -14.69
C LEU A 183 -5.13 -1.89 -13.82
N ASN A 184 -5.23 -3.15 -14.26
CA ASN A 184 -5.89 -4.18 -13.46
C ASN A 184 -4.94 -4.73 -12.40
N PHE A 185 -5.24 -4.45 -11.12
CA PHE A 185 -4.40 -4.88 -10.01
C PHE A 185 -4.36 -6.40 -9.85
N LYS A 186 -5.46 -7.12 -10.14
CA LYS A 186 -5.50 -8.59 -10.00
C LYS A 186 -4.62 -9.28 -11.04
N GLU A 187 -4.64 -8.78 -12.28
CA GLU A 187 -3.79 -9.28 -13.36
C GLU A 187 -2.31 -9.05 -13.06
N LEU A 188 -1.95 -7.89 -12.48
CA LEU A 188 -0.58 -7.57 -12.09
C LEU A 188 -0.11 -8.38 -10.87
N LEU A 189 -1.04 -8.83 -10.02
CA LEU A 189 -0.76 -9.62 -8.83
C LEU A 189 -0.65 -11.13 -9.14
N ALA A 190 -1.23 -11.61 -10.24
CA ALA A 190 -1.06 -12.98 -10.74
C ALA A 190 0.41 -13.27 -11.06
#